data_AF-A0A0A1VW86-F1
#
_entry.id   AF-A0A0A1VW86-F1
#
_cell.length_a   1.000
_cell.length_b   1.000
_cell.length_c   1.000
_cell.angle_alpha   90.00
_cell.angle_beta   90.00
_cell.angle_gamma   90.00
#
_symmetry.space_group_name_H-M   'P 1'
#
loop_
_entity.id
_entity.type
_entity.pdbx_description
1 polymer ?
#
loop_
_entity_poly.entity_id
_entity_poly.type
_entity_poly.pdbx_seq_one_letter_code
_entity_poly.pdbx_strand_id
1 'polypeptide(L)' 'MLLLAESSGNYRVYDPSESYQVVFTGASYEEAENWLLEDEYEPRKGRLSPVEI' A
#
# COMPACT_ATOMS: atom_id res chain seq x y z
N MET A 1 -0.02 -3.61 -0.15
CA MET A 1 -0.88 -2.41 -0.22
C MET A 1 -2.03 -2.65 -1.18
N LEU A 2 -3.18 -1.99 -0.96
CA LEU A 2 -4.40 -2.11 -1.76
C LEU A 2 -4.99 -0.72 -2.02
N LEU A 3 -5.23 -0.35 -3.28
CA LEU A 3 -5.87 0.91 -3.67
C LEU A 3 -7.39 0.70 -3.86
N LEU A 4 -8.22 1.54 -3.23
CA LEU A 4 -9.66 1.56 -3.43
C LEU A 4 -10.13 2.97 -3.82
N ALA A 5 -10.97 3.03 -4.85
CA ALA A 5 -11.70 4.24 -5.22
C ALA A 5 -13.03 4.28 -4.45
N GLU A 6 -13.26 5.34 -3.69
CA GLU A 6 -14.52 5.61 -3.01
C GLU A 6 -15.51 6.23 -4.02
N SER A 7 -16.80 5.92 -3.84
CA SER A 7 -17.88 6.48 -4.68
C SER A 7 -17.98 8.02 -4.60
N SER A 8 -17.36 8.65 -3.60
CA SER A 8 -17.28 10.11 -3.47
C SER A 8 -16.17 10.74 -4.33
N GLY A 9 -15.41 9.95 -5.10
CA GLY A 9 -14.31 10.41 -5.94
C GLY A 9 -12.94 10.41 -5.25
N ASN A 10 -12.87 10.01 -3.99
CA ASN A 10 -11.62 9.91 -3.23
C ASN A 10 -10.95 8.55 -3.45
N TYR A 11 -9.63 8.50 -3.44
CA TYR A 11 -8.83 7.29 -3.53
C TYR A 11 -8.17 7.01 -2.17
N ARG A 12 -8.16 5.76 -1.74
CA ARG A 12 -7.57 5.35 -0.46
C ARG A 12 -6.65 4.17 -0.66
N VAL A 13 -5.46 4.23 -0.05
CA VAL A 13 -4.53 3.10 -0.01
C VAL A 13 -4.59 2.46 1.37
N TYR A 14 -4.69 1.15 1.39
CA TYR A 14 -4.75 0.33 2.58
C TYR A 14 -3.51 -0.54 2.70
N ASP A 15 -2.99 -0.70 3.91
CA ASP A 15 -1.89 -1.62 4.16
C ASP A 15 -2.36 -2.88 4.89
N PRO A 16 -2.24 -4.08 4.28
CA PRO A 16 -2.64 -5.33 4.91
C PRO A 16 -1.74 -5.74 6.08
N SER A 17 -0.51 -5.22 6.19
CA SER A 17 0.38 -5.49 7.31
C SER A 17 -0.08 -4.77 8.58
N GLU A 18 -0.78 -3.65 8.42
CA GLU A 18 -1.39 -2.85 9.49
C GLU A 18 -2.90 -3.16 9.62
N SER A 19 -3.32 -4.41 9.42
CA SER A 19 -4.73 -4.83 9.51
C SER A 19 -5.70 -4.12 8.55
N TYR A 20 -5.26 -3.81 7.33
CA TYR A 20 -6.03 -3.02 6.35
C TYR A 20 -6.38 -1.63 6.88
N GLN A 21 -5.45 -0.98 7.58
CA GLN A 21 -5.59 0.44 7.89
C GLN A 21 -5.32 1.31 6.66
N VAL A 22 -6.01 2.45 6.58
CA VAL A 22 -5.80 3.46 5.54
C VAL A 22 -4.47 4.15 5.82
N VAL A 23 -3.52 3.99 4.90
CA VAL A 23 -2.19 4.61 4.95
C VAL A 23 -2.10 5.88 4.09
N PHE A 24 -3.02 6.04 3.15
CA PHE A 24 -3.10 7.24 2.30
C PHE A 24 -4.53 7.51 1.84
N THR A 25 -4.87 8.79 1.69
CA THR A 25 -6.11 9.25 1.06
C THR A 25 -5.81 10.40 0.11
N GLY A 26 -6.18 10.27 -1.16
CA GLY A 26 -6.02 11.30 -2.19
C GLY A 26 -7.35 11.65 -2.85
N ALA A 27 -7.42 12.82 -3.48
CA ALA A 27 -8.59 13.24 -4.25
C ALA A 27 -8.51 12.82 -5.73
N SER A 28 -7.34 12.36 -6.17
CA SER A 28 -7.08 11.92 -7.54
C SER A 28 -6.34 10.59 -7.59
N TYR A 29 -6.60 9.81 -8.65
CA TYR A 29 -5.88 8.56 -8.91
C TYR A 29 -4.38 8.82 -9.07
N GLU A 30 -4.00 9.90 -9.76
CA GLU A 30 -2.60 10.28 -10.00
C GLU A 30 -1.83 10.51 -8.70
N GLU A 31 -2.44 11.14 -7.69
CA GLU A 31 -1.80 11.30 -6.37
C GLU A 31 -1.58 9.97 -5.67
N ALA A 32 -2.57 9.07 -5.73
CA ALA A 32 -2.47 7.76 -5.10
C ALA A 32 -1.51 6.83 -5.85
N GLU A 33 -1.43 6.95 -7.18
CA GLU A 33 -0.46 6.27 -8.03
C GLU A 33 0.95 6.77 -7.73
N ASN A 34 1.16 8.09 -7.63
CA ASN A 34 2.46 8.66 -7.30
C ASN A 34 2.90 8.21 -5.89
N TRP A 35 2.00 8.21 -4.90
CA TRP A 35 2.30 7.68 -3.56
C TRP A 35 2.71 6.21 -3.56
N LEU A 36 2.09 5.38 -4.42
CA LEU A 36 2.48 3.98 -4.61
C LEU A 36 3.84 3.84 -5.30
N LEU A 37 4.19 4.78 -6.19
CA LEU A 37 5.44 4.81 -6.94
C LEU A 37 6.60 5.46 -6.18
N GLU A 38 6.32 6.29 -5.17
CA GLU A 38 7.33 6.95 -4.33
C GLU A 38 7.98 6.02 -3.28
N ASP A 39 7.66 4.72 -3.33
CA ASP A 39 8.46 3.58 -2.85
C ASP A 39 9.24 3.80 -1.53
N GLU A 40 8.51 3.89 -0.41
CA GLU A 40 9.04 3.42 0.88
C GLU A 40 8.55 1.98 1.17
N TYR A 41 8.33 1.16 0.14
CA TYR A 41 8.06 -0.27 0.34
C TYR A 41 9.37 -0.97 0.70
N GLU A 42 9.81 -0.81 1.94
CA GLU A 42 10.86 -1.65 2.51
C GLU A 42 10.32 -3.09 2.53
N PRO A 43 10.88 -4.05 1.75
CA PRO A 43 10.55 -5.45 1.94
C PRO A 43 10.97 -5.76 3.37
N ARG A 44 10.00 -5.91 4.28
CA ARG A 44 10.30 -6.40 5.62
C ARG A 44 11.11 -7.67 5.41
N LYS A 45 12.38 -7.67 5.85
CA LYS A 45 13.20 -8.88 5.97
C LYS A 45 12.58 -9.74 7.06
N GLY A 46 11.38 -10.24 6.80
CA GLY A 46 10.84 -11.41 7.45
C GLY A 46 11.85 -12.50 7.16
N ARG A 47 12.41 -13.03 8.25
CA ARG A 47 13.41 -14.08 8.30
C ARG A 47 12.88 -15.34 7.61
N LEU A 48 12.84 -15.32 6.28
CA LEU A 48 12.79 -16.53 5.47
C LEU A 48 14.18 -17.12 5.58
N SER A 49 14.39 -17.87 6.66
CA SER A 49 15.47 -18.85 6.71
C SER A 49 15.32 -19.67 5.43
N PRO A 50 16.33 -19.72 4.55
CA PRO A 50 16.29 -20.65 3.45
C PRO A 50 16.22 -22.04 4.10
N VAL A 51 15.05 -22.68 4.03
CA VAL A 51 15.02 -24.13 4.09
C VAL A 51 15.60 -24.55 2.74
N GLU A 52 16.91 -24.78 2.74
CA GLU A 52 17.56 -25.47 1.64
C GLU A 52 17.02 -26.89 1.62
N ILE A 53 16.32 -27.24 0.54
CA ILE A 53 15.96 -28.63 0.19
C ILE A 53 16.76 -29.03 -1.04
#